data_AF-A0A453G9I5-F1
#
_entry.id   AF-A0A453G9I5-F1
#
_cell.length_a   1.000
_cell.length_b   1.000
_cell.length_c   1.000
_cell.angle_alpha   90.00
_cell.angle_beta   90.00
_cell.angle_gamma   90.00
#
_symmetry.space_group_name_H-M   'P 1'
#
loop_
_entity.id
_entity.type
_entity.pdbx_description
1 polymer ?
#
loop_
_entity_poly.entity_id
_entity_poly.type
_entity_poly.pdbx_seq_one_letter_code
_entity_poly.pdbx_strand_id
1 'polypeptide(L)'
;IYEIGGGSGTCAKCVLDYMMLNAPPKVYNNMKYISVEISSSLAEKQLETVGEVQSHLSKFTVEHRDATDIAGWGCKDPQPCWVLMLEVCT
;
A
#
# COMPACT_ATOMS: atom_id res chain seq x y z
N ILE A 1 -1.96 5.03 -4.10
CA ILE A 1 -0.74 4.26 -4.42
C ILE A 1 -1.11 2.80 -4.24
N TYR A 2 -0.83 1.98 -5.24
CA TYR A 2 -0.90 0.53 -5.15
C TYR A 2 0.53 -0.01 -5.13
N GLU A 3 0.84 -0.89 -4.19
CA GLU A 3 2.10 -1.63 -4.15
C GLU A 3 1.77 -3.10 -4.37
N ILE A 4 2.44 -3.75 -5.31
CA ILE A 4 2.29 -5.19 -5.54
C ILE A 4 3.49 -5.90 -4.94
N GLY A 5 3.25 -6.80 -3.99
CA GLY A 5 4.31 -7.54 -3.29
C GLY A 5 5.12 -6.65 -2.34
N GLY A 6 4.47 -6.02 -1.36
CA GLY A 6 5.09 -5.09 -0.40
C GLY A 6 6.02 -5.73 0.64
N GLY A 7 6.17 -7.06 0.63
CA GLY A 7 7.10 -7.78 1.52
C GLY A 7 6.77 -7.53 3.00
N SER A 8 7.72 -6.99 3.76
CA SER A 8 7.52 -6.64 5.17
C SER A 8 6.79 -5.31 5.41
N GLY A 9 6.50 -4.53 4.35
CA GLY A 9 5.82 -3.23 4.48
C GLY A 9 6.76 -2.07 4.79
N THR A 10 8.06 -2.31 4.77
CA THR A 10 9.08 -1.27 5.01
C THR A 10 9.02 -0.18 3.93
N CYS A 11 8.80 -0.55 2.67
CA CYS A 11 8.66 0.42 1.58
C CYS A 11 7.42 1.31 1.79
N ALA A 12 6.25 0.69 2.02
CA ALA A 12 5.01 1.41 2.34
C ALA A 12 5.19 2.39 3.50
N LYS A 13 5.80 1.95 4.60
CA LYS A 13 6.10 2.81 5.76
C LYS A 13 7.00 3.98 5.36
N CYS A 14 8.12 3.74 4.69
CA CYS A 14 9.04 4.81 4.27
C CYS A 14 8.39 5.81 3.31
N VAL A 15 7.54 5.35 2.38
CA VAL A 15 6.79 6.25 1.50
C VAL A 15 5.81 7.09 2.29
N LEU A 16 5.05 6.50 3.22
CA LEU A 16 4.10 7.23 4.05
C LEU A 16 4.80 8.24 4.98
N ASP A 17 5.92 7.87 5.59
CA ASP A 17 6.76 8.78 6.38
C ASP A 17 7.25 9.95 5.53
N TYR A 18 7.76 9.68 4.32
CA TYR A 18 8.20 10.72 3.41
C TYR A 18 7.07 11.66 3.00
N MET A 19 5.90 11.11 2.66
CA MET A 19 4.73 11.91 2.28
C MET A 19 4.20 12.74 3.44
N MET A 20 4.19 12.20 4.66
CA MET A 20 3.78 12.93 5.86
C MET A 20 4.70 14.14 6.14
N LEU A 21 6.01 13.99 5.88
CA LEU A 21 7.00 15.04 6.14
C LEU A 21 7.13 16.07 5.02
N ASN A 22 6.96 15.66 3.76
CA ASN A 22 7.33 16.48 2.60
C ASN A 22 6.16 16.88 1.71
N ALA A 23 5.02 16.17 1.77
CA ALA A 23 3.87 16.53 0.94
C ALA A 23 3.00 17.60 1.64
N PRO A 24 2.30 18.45 0.87
CA PRO A 24 1.29 19.32 1.45
C PRO A 24 0.26 18.50 2.25
N PRO A 25 -0.20 18.97 3.43
CA PRO A 25 -1.12 18.21 4.28
C PRO A 25 -2.37 17.71 3.55
N LYS A 26 -2.89 18.48 2.57
CA LYS A 26 -4.03 18.08 1.74
C LYS A 26 -3.75 16.81 0.91
N VAL A 27 -2.52 16.58 0.48
CA VAL A 27 -2.14 15.39 -0.31
C VAL A 27 -2.09 14.18 0.61
N TYR A 28 -1.31 14.26 1.69
CA TYR A 28 -1.21 13.17 2.67
C TYR A 28 -2.58 12.84 3.31
N ASN A 29 -3.43 13.85 3.55
CA ASN A 29 -4.75 13.63 4.12
C ASN A 29 -5.74 12.95 3.17
N ASN A 30 -5.52 12.99 1.85
CA ASN A 30 -6.44 12.38 0.88
C ASN A 30 -5.86 11.13 0.19
N MET A 31 -4.57 10.84 0.39
CA MET A 31 -3.97 9.65 -0.22
C MET A 31 -4.47 8.36 0.44
N LYS A 32 -4.46 7.30 -0.37
CA LYS A 32 -4.59 5.91 0.07
C LYS A 32 -3.39 5.12 -0.44
N TYR A 33 -2.86 4.25 0.41
CA TYR A 33 -1.81 3.31 0.09
C TYR A 33 -2.37 1.91 0.26
N ILE A 34 -2.45 1.17 -0.84
CA ILE A 34 -3.03 -0.17 -0.88
C ILE A 34 -1.92 -1.13 -1.26
N SER A 35 -1.58 -2.04 -0.37
CA SER A 35 -0.66 -3.13 -0.68
C SER A 35 -1.48 -4.35 -1.13
N VAL A 36 -1.12 -4.93 -2.26
CA VAL A 36 -1.68 -6.18 -2.77
C VAL A 36 -0.66 -7.27 -2.49
N GLU A 37 -1.05 -8.21 -1.65
CA GLU A 37 -0.17 -9.26 -1.12
C GLU A 37 -0.90 -10.60 -1.19
N ILE A 38 -0.23 -11.64 -1.67
CA ILE A 38 -0.80 -12.99 -1.77
C ILE A 38 -0.53 -13.82 -0.50
N SER A 39 0.44 -13.41 0.31
CA SER A 39 0.79 -14.07 1.55
C SER A 39 0.07 -13.45 2.74
N SER A 40 -0.80 -14.22 3.41
CA SER A 40 -1.49 -13.74 4.62
C SER A 40 -0.55 -13.34 5.75
N SER A 41 0.56 -14.07 5.94
CA SER A 41 1.54 -13.75 6.98
C SER A 41 2.32 -12.47 6.69
N LEU A 42 2.63 -12.19 5.42
CA LEU A 42 3.21 -10.91 5.03
C LEU A 42 2.19 -9.79 5.15
N ALA A 43 0.92 -10.03 4.81
CA ALA A 43 -0.13 -9.03 4.97
C ALA A 43 -0.30 -8.57 6.43
N GLU A 44 -0.32 -9.51 7.37
CA GLU A 44 -0.34 -9.21 8.81
C GLU A 44 0.91 -8.42 9.23
N LYS A 45 2.10 -8.86 8.81
CA LYS A 45 3.37 -8.19 9.12
C LYS A 45 3.43 -6.76 8.58
N GLN A 46 2.86 -6.51 7.41
CA GLN A 46 2.77 -5.16 6.84
C GLN A 46 1.89 -4.24 7.69
N LEU A 47 0.74 -4.75 8.16
CA LEU A 47 -0.14 -3.99 9.06
C LEU A 47 0.56 -3.66 10.38
N GLU A 48 1.32 -4.61 10.95
CA GLU A 48 2.12 -4.36 12.15
C GLU A 48 3.18 -3.28 11.90
N THR A 49 3.96 -3.43 10.82
CA THR A 49 5.09 -2.53 10.50
C THR A 49 4.62 -1.10 10.20
N VAL A 50 3.57 -0.95 9.38
CA VAL A 50 3.01 0.37 9.07
C VAL A 50 2.25 0.93 10.28
N GLY A 51 1.64 0.06 11.09
CA GLY A 51 0.93 0.40 12.31
C GLY A 51 1.79 0.93 13.44
N GLU A 52 3.12 0.78 13.37
CA GLU A 52 4.06 1.46 14.28
C GLU A 52 3.88 2.99 14.29
N VAL A 53 3.31 3.55 13.22
CA VAL A 53 2.98 4.97 13.09
C VAL A 53 1.46 5.13 12.99
N GLN A 54 0.83 5.56 14.09
CA GLN A 54 -0.62 5.63 14.22
C GLN A 54 -1.33 6.41 13.10
N SER A 55 -0.71 7.48 12.58
CA SER A 55 -1.29 8.28 11.50
C SER A 55 -1.42 7.52 10.17
N HIS A 56 -0.59 6.49 9.96
CA HIS A 56 -0.56 5.70 8.73
C HIS A 56 -1.71 4.70 8.65
N LEU A 57 -2.25 4.26 9.79
CA LEU A 57 -3.35 3.28 9.85
C LEU A 57 -4.60 3.72 9.07
N SER A 58 -4.86 5.04 9.01
CA SER A 58 -5.99 5.59 8.25
C SER A 58 -5.74 5.67 6.73
N LYS A 59 -4.51 5.39 6.30
CA LYS A 59 -4.03 5.55 4.92
C LYS A 59 -3.67 4.24 4.27
N PHE A 60 -3.27 3.26 5.07
CA PHE A 60 -2.75 1.99 4.62
C PHE A 60 -3.81 0.90 4.70
N THR A 61 -3.87 0.06 3.68
CA THR A 61 -4.72 -1.12 3.66
C THR A 61 -3.97 -2.23 2.93
N VAL A 62 -4.11 -3.46 3.40
CA VAL A 62 -3.60 -4.64 2.69
C VAL A 62 -4.76 -5.43 2.12
N GLU A 63 -4.71 -5.68 0.82
CA GLU A 63 -5.63 -6.55 0.11
C GLU A 63 -4.94 -7.90 -0.10
N HIS A 64 -5.38 -8.91 0.66
CA HIS A 64 -4.88 -10.26 0.54
C HIS A 64 -5.47 -10.95 -0.71
N ARG A 65 -4.81 -10.79 -1.86
CA ARG A 65 -5.25 -11.35 -3.16
C ARG A 65 -4.09 -11.49 -4.15
N ASP A 66 -4.32 -12.29 -5.19
CA ASP A 66 -3.43 -12.38 -6.35
C ASP A 66 -3.62 -11.16 -7.27
N ALA A 67 -2.54 -10.42 -7.53
CA ALA A 67 -2.58 -9.26 -8.41
C ALA A 67 -2.86 -9.62 -9.88
N THR A 68 -2.60 -10.87 -10.28
CA THR A 68 -2.85 -11.39 -11.63
C THR A 68 -4.31 -11.83 -11.83
N ASP A 69 -5.08 -11.98 -10.75
CA ASP A 69 -6.51 -12.27 -10.83
C ASP A 69 -7.30 -11.02 -11.24
N ILE A 70 -7.58 -10.91 -12.54
CA ILE A 70 -8.34 -9.81 -13.16
C ILE A 70 -9.72 -9.67 -12.52
N ALA A 71 -10.37 -10.77 -12.11
CA ALA A 71 -11.70 -10.71 -11.50
C ALA A 71 -11.67 -10.04 -10.12
N GLY A 72 -10.54 -10.12 -9.41
CA GLY A 72 -10.34 -9.56 -8.08
C GLY A 72 -10.29 -8.02 -8.02
N TRP A 73 -10.09 -7.33 -9.14
CA TRP A 73 -9.94 -5.86 -9.18
C TRP A 73 -11.26 -5.09 -9.29
N GLY A 74 -12.35 -5.76 -9.69
CA GLY A 74 -13.68 -5.14 -9.79
C GLY A 74 -13.78 -4.05 -10.85
N CYS A 75 -14.55 -3.01 -10.56
CA CYS A 75 -14.79 -1.90 -11.50
C CYS A 75 -13.63 -0.90 -11.50
N LYS A 76 -13.33 -0.32 -12.67
CA LYS A 76 -12.30 0.70 -12.82
C LYS A 76 -12.63 1.95 -11.99
N ASP A 77 -11.73 2.32 -11.09
CA ASP A 77 -11.77 3.61 -10.39
C ASP A 77 -11.21 4.72 -11.31
N PRO A 78 -11.95 5.84 -11.52
CA PRO A 78 -11.46 6.97 -12.33
C PRO A 78 -10.40 7.83 -11.63
N GLN A 79 -10.12 7.63 -10.33
CA GLN A 79 -9.13 8.41 -9.61
C GLN A 79 -7.70 8.11 -10.09
N PRO A 80 -6.81 9.13 -10.08
CA PRO A 80 -5.42 8.90 -10.44
C PRO A 80 -4.78 7.89 -9.47
N CYS A 81 -4.16 6.86 -10.03
CA CYS A 81 -3.45 5.85 -9.27
C CYS A 81 -1.99 5.74 -9.74
N TRP A 82 -1.12 5.40 -8.80
CA TRP A 82 0.29 5.09 -9.04
C TRP A 82 0.52 3.66 -8.59
N VAL A 83 1.23 2.87 -9.40
CA VAL A 83 1.55 1.47 -9.11
C VAL A 83 3.05 1.36 -8.87
N LEU A 84 3.43 0.73 -7.76
CA LEU A 84 4.81 0.42 -7.39
C LEU A 84 4.99 -1.10 -7.45
N MET A 85 6.04 -1.53 -8.14
CA MET A 85 6.48 -2.93 -8.26
C MET A 85 8.00 -2.91 -8.24
N LEU A 86 8.61 -3.26 -7.10
CA LEU A 86 10.05 -3.11 -6.91
C LEU A 86 10.82 -4.43 -7.05
N GLU A 87 10.24 -5.58 -6.70
CA GLU A 87 10.93 -6.89 -6.72
C GLU A 87 10.02 -8.07 -7.15
N VAL A 88 9.06 -7.87 -8.06
CA VAL A 88 8.06 -8.91 -8.43
C VAL A 88 8.56 -9.90 -9.51
N CYS A 89 9.83 -9.82 -9.93
CA CYS A 89 10.38 -10.71 -10.96
C CYS A 89 11.50 -11.59 -10.40
N THR A 90 11.19 -12.83 -10.03
CA THR A 90 12.14 -13.96 -10.06
C THR A 90 11.53 -15.13 -10.81
#